data_AF-B0SMY7-F1
#
_entry.id   AF-B0SMY7-F1
#
_cell.length_a   1.000
_cell.length_b   1.000
_cell.length_c   1.000
_cell.angle_alpha   90.00
_cell.angle_beta   90.00
_cell.angle_gamma   90.00
#
_symmetry.space_group_name_H-M   'P 1'
#
loop_
_entity.id
_entity.type
_entity.pdbx_description
1 polymer ?
#
loop_
_entity_poly.entity_id
_entity_poly.type
_entity_poly.pdbx_seq_one_letter_code
_entity_poly.pdbx_strand_id
1 'polypeptide(L)'
;MMEKLRVGVFLFFLLILAVLTFSLSKSWRLYDGGYEVTVETPESKEKDTSPEPTDSLDLEDGNGKIYWKQYFIYPHGLVTESGGFGPDGILSHARNLYSINLKDGKIQKLFVHDVYIWDFFVGEFSKKSVLNTIDDPKEDVLQIEKKILIFAVTEDSNLDGVLNYKDHKLVFLFDPETNQLSSILPTGFHFRKLLYNSLKNHLTLILGKNPDPLPKLNRKKPPETITKLHLYDYDVVSSKGVLSGNLESLVSTEEKE
;
A
#
# COMPACT_ATOMS: atom_id res chain seq x y z
N MET A 1 -17.25 32.45 49.66
CA MET A 1 -15.89 32.16 49.18
C MET A 1 -15.78 30.78 48.49
N MET A 2 -16.47 29.74 48.99
CA MET A 2 -16.50 28.39 48.36
C MET A 2 -17.16 28.33 46.96
N GLU A 3 -18.19 29.12 46.67
CA GLU A 3 -18.89 29.04 45.36
C GLU A 3 -18.05 29.58 44.20
N LYS A 4 -17.28 30.66 44.40
CA LYS A 4 -16.39 31.21 43.37
C LYS A 4 -15.26 30.25 43.00
N LEU A 5 -14.77 29.49 43.98
CA LEU A 5 -13.78 28.42 43.79
C LEU A 5 -14.39 27.22 43.03
N ARG A 6 -15.63 26.83 43.35
CA ARG A 6 -16.35 25.76 42.62
C ARG A 6 -16.62 26.14 41.17
N VAL A 7 -17.05 27.37 40.89
CA VAL A 7 -17.26 27.86 39.53
C VAL A 7 -15.96 27.91 38.75
N GLY A 8 -14.85 28.37 39.37
CA GLY A 8 -13.53 28.38 38.74
C GLY A 8 -13.02 26.97 38.38
N VAL A 9 -13.21 26.00 39.28
CA VAL A 9 -12.85 24.59 39.02
C VAL A 9 -13.71 24.00 37.89
N PHE A 10 -15.01 24.30 37.86
CA PHE A 10 -15.89 23.83 36.80
C PHE A 10 -15.48 24.38 35.42
N LEU A 11 -15.13 25.66 35.37
CA LEU A 11 -14.71 26.35 34.14
C LEU A 11 -13.36 25.82 33.64
N PHE A 12 -12.44 25.48 34.56
CA PHE A 12 -11.18 24.83 34.24
C PHE A 12 -11.37 23.41 33.67
N PHE A 13 -12.26 22.62 34.27
CA PHE A 13 -12.59 21.29 33.74
C PHE A 13 -13.25 21.37 32.35
N LEU A 14 -14.11 22.36 32.13
CA LEU A 14 -14.76 22.58 30.83
C LEU A 14 -13.72 22.95 29.76
N LEU A 15 -12.72 23.76 30.12
CA LEU A 15 -11.61 24.11 29.24
C LEU A 15 -10.73 22.90 28.91
N ILE A 16 -10.40 22.05 29.90
CA ILE A 16 -9.69 20.79 29.67
C ILE A 16 -10.49 19.88 28.72
N LEU A 17 -11.80 19.78 28.92
CA LEU A 17 -12.68 18.97 28.07
C LEU A 17 -12.72 19.50 26.62
N ALA A 18 -12.73 20.82 26.44
CA ALA A 18 -12.68 21.47 25.13
C ALA A 18 -11.33 21.22 24.43
N VAL A 19 -10.21 21.29 25.15
CA VAL A 19 -8.88 20.99 24.60
C VAL A 19 -8.75 19.50 24.25
N LEU A 20 -9.23 18.59 25.10
CA LEU A 20 -9.22 17.15 24.83
C LEU A 20 -10.07 16.81 23.61
N THR A 21 -11.29 17.34 23.51
CA THR A 21 -12.17 17.11 22.35
C THR A 21 -11.58 17.70 21.07
N PHE A 22 -10.96 18.89 21.13
CA PHE A 22 -10.28 19.49 19.99
C PHE A 22 -9.07 18.65 19.55
N SER A 23 -8.21 18.23 20.48
CA SER A 23 -7.05 17.38 20.20
C SER A 23 -7.46 16.02 19.66
N LEU A 24 -8.48 15.37 20.24
CA LEU A 24 -9.02 14.10 19.75
C LEU A 24 -9.67 14.26 18.37
N SER A 25 -10.37 15.37 18.10
CA SER A 25 -10.95 15.63 16.77
C SER A 25 -9.87 15.88 15.71
N LYS A 26 -8.78 16.58 16.06
CA LYS A 26 -7.65 16.78 15.16
C LYS A 26 -6.92 15.47 14.89
N SER A 27 -6.72 14.65 15.92
CA SER A 27 -6.16 13.31 15.76
C SER A 27 -7.04 12.47 14.85
N TRP A 28 -8.36 12.41 15.08
CA TRP A 28 -9.28 11.68 14.20
C TRP A 28 -9.27 12.19 12.76
N ARG A 29 -9.16 13.50 12.54
CA ARG A 29 -9.07 14.09 11.21
C ARG A 29 -7.75 13.75 10.50
N LEU A 30 -6.67 13.48 11.25
CA LEU A 30 -5.43 12.91 10.72
C LEU A 30 -5.55 11.40 10.46
N TYR A 31 -6.33 10.67 11.27
CA TYR A 31 -6.57 9.23 11.13
C TYR A 31 -7.51 8.88 9.96
N ASP A 32 -8.51 9.70 9.65
CA ASP A 32 -9.45 9.45 8.53
C ASP A 32 -8.90 9.95 7.18
N GLY A 33 -8.00 10.93 7.21
CA GLY A 33 -7.44 11.59 6.04
C GLY A 33 -6.20 10.91 5.48
N GLY A 34 -6.21 9.57 5.39
CA GLY A 34 -5.09 8.75 4.91
C GLY A 34 -4.29 9.43 3.79
N TYR A 35 -2.97 9.33 3.88
CA TYR A 35 -2.01 10.17 3.18
C TYR A 35 -2.29 10.34 1.67
N GLU A 36 -2.37 11.60 1.23
CA GLU A 36 -2.82 11.99 -0.11
C GLU A 36 -1.65 12.44 -1.00
N VAL A 37 -1.62 11.99 -2.26
CA VAL A 37 -0.69 12.47 -3.30
C VAL A 37 -1.47 13.20 -4.39
N THR A 38 -1.31 14.52 -4.47
CA THR A 38 -1.98 15.34 -5.49
C THR A 38 -1.33 15.13 -6.85
N VAL A 39 -2.15 14.83 -7.87
CA VAL A 39 -1.69 14.75 -9.27
C VAL A 39 -1.67 16.16 -9.84
N GLU A 40 -0.49 16.78 -9.96
CA GLU A 40 -0.39 18.09 -10.62
C GLU A 40 -0.79 17.97 -12.09
N THR A 41 -1.85 18.67 -12.49
CA THR A 41 -2.31 18.73 -13.88
C THR A 41 -1.33 19.61 -14.67
N PRO A 42 -0.80 19.19 -15.82
CA PRO A 42 0.28 19.94 -16.46
C PRO A 42 -0.31 21.13 -17.23
N GLU A 43 -0.32 22.31 -16.62
CA GLU A 43 -0.31 23.58 -17.36
C GLU A 43 0.87 24.45 -16.94
N SER A 44 1.65 24.78 -17.98
CA SER A 44 2.63 25.87 -18.07
C SER A 44 3.92 25.78 -17.24
N LYS A 45 5.02 25.61 -17.99
CA LYS A 45 6.39 26.09 -17.74
C LYS A 45 6.61 26.72 -16.36
N GLU A 46 7.09 25.97 -15.39
CA GLU A 46 7.93 26.54 -14.35
C GLU A 46 8.86 25.49 -13.73
N LYS A 47 10.11 25.94 -13.59
CA LYS A 47 11.34 25.37 -13.03
C LYS A 47 11.32 23.95 -12.49
N ASP A 48 12.35 23.23 -12.94
CA ASP A 48 13.00 22.09 -12.28
C ASP A 48 13.38 22.46 -10.83
N THR A 49 12.39 22.39 -9.94
CA THR A 49 12.59 22.35 -8.48
C THR A 49 12.16 20.97 -8.01
N SER A 50 12.87 19.96 -8.49
CA SER A 50 13.00 18.73 -7.70
C SER A 50 13.54 19.16 -6.34
N PRO A 51 12.83 18.96 -5.21
CA PRO A 51 13.41 19.25 -3.92
C PRO A 51 14.63 18.34 -3.75
N GLU A 52 15.82 18.93 -3.66
CA GLU A 52 17.01 18.21 -3.22
C GLU A 52 16.65 17.53 -1.88
N PRO A 53 16.94 16.23 -1.72
CA PRO A 53 16.65 15.54 -0.48
C PRO A 53 17.39 16.27 0.64
N THR A 54 16.64 16.86 1.57
CA THR A 54 17.20 17.48 2.76
C THR A 54 18.06 16.47 3.51
N ASP A 55 19.29 16.89 3.85
CA ASP A 55 20.41 16.15 4.45
C ASP A 55 20.14 15.46 5.80
N SER A 56 18.89 15.36 6.25
CA SER A 56 18.48 14.55 7.40
C SER A 56 17.67 13.34 6.92
N LEU A 57 18.28 12.50 6.10
CA LEU A 57 17.86 11.12 5.98
C LEU A 57 18.23 10.45 7.31
N ASP A 58 17.32 10.50 8.28
CA ASP A 58 17.52 9.86 9.58
C ASP A 58 17.44 8.33 9.41
N LEU A 59 18.60 7.74 9.15
CA LEU A 59 18.77 6.29 9.01
C LEU A 59 18.51 5.56 10.34
N GLU A 60 18.48 6.26 11.48
CA GLU A 60 18.24 5.68 12.80
C GLU A 60 16.76 5.42 13.10
N ASP A 61 15.83 6.06 12.37
CA ASP A 61 14.39 5.85 12.53
C ASP A 61 13.89 4.47 12.04
N GLY A 62 14.79 3.57 11.62
CA GLY A 62 14.50 2.14 11.33
C GLY A 62 13.54 1.88 10.16
N ASN A 63 13.14 2.96 9.49
CA ASN A 63 12.12 3.01 8.46
C ASN A 63 12.66 2.80 7.04
N GLY A 64 13.95 3.07 6.85
CA GLY A 64 14.71 2.68 5.67
C GLY A 64 15.14 1.23 5.80
N LYS A 65 14.70 0.38 4.88
CA LYS A 65 15.01 -1.05 4.95
C LYS A 65 16.22 -1.34 4.05
N ILE A 66 17.35 -1.64 4.68
CA ILE A 66 18.57 -2.06 3.99
C ILE A 66 18.33 -3.45 3.42
N TYR A 67 18.33 -3.54 2.09
CA TYR A 67 18.07 -4.80 1.42
C TYR A 67 19.21 -5.18 0.48
N TRP A 68 19.74 -6.38 0.71
CA TRP A 68 20.53 -7.08 -0.29
C TRP A 68 21.96 -6.56 -0.50
N LYS A 69 22.62 -6.14 0.60
CA LYS A 69 24.08 -5.85 0.75
C LYS A 69 24.67 -4.71 -0.09
N GLN A 70 24.05 -4.34 -1.21
CA GLN A 70 24.55 -3.28 -2.12
C GLN A 70 23.49 -2.24 -2.47
N TYR A 71 22.20 -2.53 -2.28
CA TYR A 71 21.13 -1.56 -2.51
C TYR A 71 20.48 -1.15 -1.19
N PHE A 72 20.13 0.11 -1.07
CA PHE A 72 19.34 0.62 0.04
C PHE A 72 18.06 1.19 -0.53
N ILE A 73 16.92 0.63 -0.11
CA ILE A 73 15.62 1.10 -0.58
C ILE A 73 14.94 1.82 0.55
N TYR A 74 14.59 3.07 0.29
CA TYR A 74 13.94 3.90 1.28
C TYR A 74 12.69 4.56 0.72
N PRO A 75 11.64 4.64 1.55
CA PRO A 75 10.42 5.35 1.23
C PRO A 75 10.61 6.87 1.35
N HIS A 76 9.98 7.61 0.44
CA HIS A 76 9.84 9.06 0.57
C HIS A 76 8.44 9.39 1.10
N GLY A 77 8.37 10.13 2.22
CA GLY A 77 7.11 10.46 2.89
C GLY A 77 6.46 9.25 3.55
N LEU A 78 7.23 8.48 4.33
CA LEU A 78 6.74 7.27 4.97
C LEU A 78 5.70 7.58 6.05
N VAL A 79 4.61 6.82 6.03
CA VAL A 79 3.63 6.74 7.12
C VAL A 79 3.37 5.26 7.41
N THR A 80 3.39 4.86 8.69
CA THR A 80 3.21 3.47 9.10
C THR A 80 1.88 3.24 9.82
N GLU A 81 1.24 2.11 9.50
CA GLU A 81 -0.02 1.68 10.11
C GLU A 81 0.02 0.18 10.45
N SER A 82 -0.87 -0.30 11.31
CA SER A 82 -0.99 -1.73 11.58
C SER A 82 -1.76 -2.46 10.46
N GLY A 83 -1.47 -3.74 10.25
CA GLY A 83 -2.19 -4.58 9.28
C GLY A 83 -1.47 -4.80 7.95
N GLY A 84 -0.14 -4.66 7.92
CA GLY A 84 0.69 -4.84 6.72
C GLY A 84 0.67 -6.27 6.18
N PHE A 85 0.91 -6.39 4.88
CA PHE A 85 1.06 -7.71 4.25
C PHE A 85 2.45 -8.32 4.54
N GLY A 86 3.43 -7.48 4.82
CA GLY A 86 4.80 -7.89 5.13
C GLY A 86 4.96 -8.70 6.44
N PRO A 87 6.20 -9.12 6.74
CA PRO A 87 6.53 -9.93 7.92
C PRO A 87 6.23 -9.22 9.24
N ASP A 88 6.41 -7.91 9.27
CA ASP A 88 6.28 -7.09 10.48
C ASP A 88 4.81 -6.80 10.84
N GLY A 89 3.87 -7.08 9.92
CA GLY A 89 2.46 -6.72 10.10
C GLY A 89 2.20 -5.21 10.09
N ILE A 90 3.15 -4.42 9.57
CA ILE A 90 3.09 -2.95 9.47
C ILE A 90 2.90 -2.57 7.99
N LEU A 91 1.84 -1.80 7.69
CA LEU A 91 1.63 -1.15 6.41
C LEU A 91 2.58 0.05 6.30
N SER A 92 3.32 0.12 5.20
CA SER A 92 4.31 1.18 4.95
C SER A 92 3.90 2.04 3.76
N HIS A 93 3.13 3.10 4.01
CA HIS A 93 2.65 4.03 2.99
C HIS A 93 3.74 5.02 2.58
N ALA A 94 3.86 5.36 1.29
CA ALA A 94 4.86 6.33 0.82
C ALA A 94 4.43 7.04 -0.48
N ARG A 95 5.05 8.19 -0.80
CA ARG A 95 4.88 8.89 -2.11
C ARG A 95 5.70 8.26 -3.22
N ASN A 96 6.82 7.65 -2.85
CA ASN A 96 7.67 6.93 -3.77
C ASN A 96 8.66 6.07 -3.01
N LEU A 97 9.38 5.26 -3.75
CA LEU A 97 10.53 4.53 -3.27
C LEU A 97 11.77 4.98 -4.04
N TYR A 98 12.89 5.04 -3.35
CA TYR A 98 14.18 5.34 -3.92
C TYR A 98 15.13 4.17 -3.65
N SER A 99 15.94 3.82 -4.65
CA SER A 99 17.02 2.86 -4.56
C SER A 99 18.34 3.60 -4.59
N ILE A 100 19.21 3.35 -3.62
CA ILE A 100 20.59 3.82 -3.60
C ILE A 100 21.49 2.62 -3.80
N ASN A 101 22.37 2.68 -4.79
CA ASN A 101 23.48 1.72 -4.88
C ASN A 101 24.59 2.16 -3.92
N LEU A 102 24.83 1.37 -2.87
CA LEU A 102 25.82 1.63 -1.83
C LEU A 102 27.26 1.55 -2.34
N LYS A 103 27.49 0.97 -3.53
CA LYS A 103 28.83 0.86 -4.11
C LYS A 103 29.29 2.15 -4.78
N ASP A 104 28.39 2.83 -5.50
CA ASP A 104 28.70 4.03 -6.28
C ASP A 104 27.94 5.29 -5.80
N GLY A 105 27.03 5.14 -4.84
CA GLY A 105 26.19 6.21 -4.31
C GLY A 105 25.07 6.65 -5.25
N LYS A 106 24.83 5.95 -6.37
CA LYS A 106 23.84 6.37 -7.36
C LYS A 106 22.43 6.19 -6.81
N ILE A 107 21.66 7.28 -6.81
CA ILE A 107 20.26 7.32 -6.39
C ILE A 107 19.36 7.17 -7.62
N GLN A 108 18.31 6.36 -7.49
CA GLN A 108 17.29 6.17 -8.51
C GLN A 108 15.90 6.16 -7.89
N LYS A 109 15.00 6.98 -8.44
CA LYS A 109 13.56 6.93 -8.15
C LYS A 109 12.96 5.68 -8.81
N LEU A 110 12.26 4.82 -8.07
CA LEU A 110 11.73 3.57 -8.61
C LEU A 110 10.58 3.83 -9.60
N PHE A 111 9.71 4.78 -9.30
CA PHE A 111 8.62 5.20 -10.18
C PHE A 111 8.90 6.60 -10.72
N VAL A 112 8.93 6.74 -12.05
CA VAL A 112 9.20 8.04 -12.70
C VAL A 112 8.12 9.05 -12.34
N HIS A 113 6.85 8.64 -12.45
CA HIS A 113 5.67 9.45 -12.13
C HIS A 113 5.35 9.41 -10.64
N ASP A 114 4.43 10.30 -10.23
CA ASP A 114 3.88 10.27 -8.88
C ASP A 114 3.02 9.03 -8.68
N VAL A 115 3.21 8.40 -7.53
CA VAL A 115 2.53 7.17 -7.16
C VAL A 115 2.16 7.27 -5.69
N TYR A 116 1.20 6.44 -5.29
CA TYR A 116 0.93 6.21 -3.89
C TYR A 116 1.29 4.76 -3.55
N ILE A 117 2.37 4.59 -2.80
CA ILE A 117 2.80 3.29 -2.29
C ILE A 117 1.91 2.95 -1.09
N TRP A 118 1.23 1.82 -1.17
CA TRP A 118 0.35 1.29 -0.14
C TRP A 118 1.11 0.39 0.84
N ASP A 119 1.98 -0.47 0.33
CA ASP A 119 2.84 -1.32 1.15
C ASP A 119 4.04 -1.80 0.34
N PHE A 120 5.15 -2.12 0.99
CA PHE A 120 6.31 -2.74 0.35
C PHE A 120 7.12 -3.59 1.33
N PHE A 121 7.61 -4.74 0.87
CA PHE A 121 8.41 -5.66 1.68
C PHE A 121 9.15 -6.66 0.80
N VAL A 122 10.17 -7.30 1.37
CA VAL A 122 10.89 -8.39 0.71
C VAL A 122 10.01 -9.62 0.64
N GLY A 123 9.93 -10.23 -0.54
CA GLY A 123 9.11 -11.41 -0.83
C GLY A 123 9.65 -12.72 -0.27
N GLU A 124 10.57 -12.70 0.68
CA GLU A 124 11.15 -13.87 1.33
C GLU A 124 10.99 -13.73 2.84
N PHE A 125 9.97 -14.36 3.41
CA PHE A 125 9.75 -14.36 4.85
C PHE A 125 8.87 -15.52 5.30
N SER A 126 8.92 -15.76 6.61
CA SER A 126 7.96 -16.57 7.33
C SER A 126 7.44 -15.79 8.55
N LYS A 127 6.12 -15.75 8.75
CA LYS A 127 5.50 -15.12 9.93
C LYS A 127 4.45 -16.04 10.54
N LYS A 128 4.31 -16.01 11.86
CA LYS A 128 3.24 -16.73 12.55
C LYS A 128 1.94 -15.93 12.42
N SER A 129 0.94 -16.49 11.76
CA SER A 129 -0.40 -15.91 11.74
C SER A 129 -1.11 -16.33 13.03
N VAL A 130 -1.47 -15.35 13.87
CA VAL A 130 -2.32 -15.61 15.04
C VAL A 130 -3.77 -15.51 14.54
N LEU A 131 -4.31 -16.61 14.03
CA LEU A 131 -5.75 -16.72 13.88
C LEU A 131 -6.34 -16.94 15.29
N ASN A 132 -7.38 -16.18 15.64
CA ASN A 132 -8.11 -16.28 16.92
C ASN A 132 -8.95 -17.58 17.07
N THR A 133 -8.54 -18.67 16.43
CA THR A 133 -9.20 -19.98 16.50
C THR A 133 -8.24 -20.97 17.17
N ILE A 134 -8.80 -21.87 17.97
CA ILE A 134 -8.12 -22.83 18.88
C ILE A 134 -7.20 -23.84 18.13
N ASP A 135 -7.06 -23.70 16.81
CA ASP A 135 -6.19 -24.52 15.96
C ASP A 135 -4.74 -24.02 15.99
N ASP A 136 -3.82 -24.97 15.81
CA ASP A 136 -2.36 -24.75 15.81
C ASP A 136 -1.94 -23.48 15.04
N PRO A 137 -0.91 -22.76 15.51
CA PRO A 137 -0.43 -21.54 14.86
C PRO A 137 -0.03 -21.81 13.42
N LYS A 138 -0.80 -21.28 12.47
CA LYS A 138 -0.51 -21.40 11.04
C LYS A 138 0.61 -20.44 10.66
N GLU A 139 1.65 -20.97 10.04
CA GLU A 139 2.76 -20.19 9.51
C GLU A 139 2.42 -19.67 8.11
N ASP A 140 2.56 -18.36 7.89
CA ASP A 140 2.42 -17.70 6.60
C ASP A 140 3.81 -17.51 5.98
N VAL A 141 4.05 -18.17 4.85
CA VAL A 141 5.34 -18.21 4.16
C VAL A 141 5.23 -17.59 2.77
N LEU A 142 6.22 -16.80 2.38
CA LEU A 142 6.40 -16.29 1.02
C LEU A 142 7.86 -16.50 0.59
N GLN A 143 8.08 -17.05 -0.61
CA GLN A 143 9.41 -17.44 -1.10
C GLN A 143 9.63 -16.95 -2.54
N ILE A 144 9.84 -15.64 -2.71
CA ILE A 144 10.01 -14.97 -4.01
C ILE A 144 11.42 -14.39 -4.13
N GLU A 145 12.44 -15.25 -4.02
CA GLU A 145 13.86 -14.96 -4.37
C GLU A 145 14.37 -13.55 -4.03
N LYS A 146 14.17 -13.08 -2.79
CA LYS A 146 14.63 -11.75 -2.30
C LYS A 146 14.18 -10.53 -3.12
N LYS A 147 13.25 -10.70 -4.06
CA LYS A 147 12.65 -9.59 -4.79
C LYS A 147 11.71 -8.82 -3.86
N ILE A 148 11.47 -7.56 -4.18
CA ILE A 148 10.64 -6.69 -3.36
C ILE A 148 9.27 -6.60 -4.01
N LEU A 149 8.24 -6.92 -3.22
CA LEU A 149 6.87 -6.69 -3.60
C LEU A 149 6.50 -5.27 -3.21
N ILE A 150 5.92 -4.54 -4.16
CA ILE A 150 5.46 -3.17 -3.99
C ILE A 150 4.00 -3.12 -4.40
N PHE A 151 3.14 -2.69 -3.48
CA PHE A 151 1.73 -2.43 -3.74
C PHE A 151 1.58 -0.92 -3.94
N ALA A 152 1.18 -0.51 -5.13
CA ALA A 152 1.14 0.91 -5.46
C ALA A 152 -0.07 1.26 -6.32
N VAL A 153 -0.52 2.50 -6.16
CA VAL A 153 -1.51 3.15 -7.00
C VAL A 153 -0.74 4.08 -7.94
N THR A 154 -0.96 3.92 -9.24
CA THR A 154 -0.30 4.73 -10.28
C THR A 154 -1.28 5.54 -11.11
N GLU A 155 -2.58 5.28 -10.99
CA GLU A 155 -3.63 5.94 -11.74
C GLU A 155 -4.76 6.32 -10.80
N ASP A 156 -5.27 7.55 -10.98
CA ASP A 156 -6.46 8.04 -10.29
C ASP A 156 -7.69 7.36 -10.91
N SER A 157 -8.13 6.30 -10.23
CA SER A 157 -9.21 5.44 -10.71
C SER A 157 -10.60 6.00 -10.39
N ASN A 158 -10.68 6.89 -9.40
CA ASN A 158 -11.93 7.51 -8.97
C ASN A 158 -12.14 8.92 -9.57
N LEU A 159 -11.11 9.46 -10.24
CA LEU A 159 -11.06 10.75 -10.92
C LEU A 159 -11.24 11.96 -9.98
N ASP A 160 -10.73 11.88 -8.75
CA ASP A 160 -10.76 12.95 -7.76
C ASP A 160 -9.52 13.88 -7.78
N GLY A 161 -8.51 13.55 -8.60
CA GLY A 161 -7.25 14.28 -8.75
C GLY A 161 -6.18 13.91 -7.73
N VAL A 162 -6.41 12.90 -6.88
CA VAL A 162 -5.54 12.52 -5.77
C VAL A 162 -5.34 11.01 -5.74
N LEU A 163 -4.09 10.55 -5.83
CA LEU A 163 -3.77 9.14 -5.62
C LEU A 163 -3.85 8.81 -4.14
N ASN A 164 -4.70 7.86 -3.77
CA ASN A 164 -4.86 7.42 -2.39
C ASN A 164 -5.29 5.95 -2.28
N TYR A 165 -5.62 5.53 -1.06
CA TYR A 165 -5.97 4.15 -0.75
C TYR A 165 -7.26 3.64 -1.38
N LYS A 166 -8.14 4.53 -1.83
CA LYS A 166 -9.42 4.20 -2.48
C LYS A 166 -9.24 3.78 -3.93
N ASP A 167 -8.09 4.10 -4.51
CA ASP A 167 -7.80 3.76 -5.89
C ASP A 167 -7.43 2.29 -6.10
N HIS A 168 -7.53 1.88 -7.37
CA HIS A 168 -7.10 0.57 -7.81
C HIS A 168 -5.61 0.35 -7.58
N LYS A 169 -5.29 -0.59 -6.69
CA LYS A 169 -3.92 -0.99 -6.37
C LYS A 169 -3.38 -1.94 -7.44
N LEU A 170 -2.17 -1.70 -7.88
CA LEU A 170 -1.37 -2.59 -8.70
C LEU A 170 -0.27 -3.24 -7.85
N VAL A 171 0.24 -4.38 -8.33
CA VAL A 171 1.38 -5.06 -7.72
C VAL A 171 2.57 -4.99 -8.67
N PHE A 172 3.71 -4.56 -8.13
CA PHE A 172 4.98 -4.49 -8.81
C PHE A 172 5.99 -5.37 -8.11
N LEU A 173 6.89 -5.93 -8.90
CA LEU A 173 8.04 -6.68 -8.44
C LEU A 173 9.29 -5.90 -8.81
N PHE A 174 10.07 -5.53 -7.80
CA PHE A 174 11.38 -4.91 -7.99
C PHE A 174 12.47 -5.94 -7.76
N ASP A 175 13.34 -6.09 -8.74
CA ASP A 175 14.54 -6.90 -8.66
C ASP A 175 15.77 -6.00 -8.43
N PRO A 176 16.39 -6.03 -7.24
CA PRO A 176 17.59 -5.27 -6.96
C PRO A 176 18.79 -5.69 -7.84
N GLU A 177 18.90 -6.94 -8.27
CA GLU A 177 20.04 -7.40 -9.09
C GLU A 177 20.09 -6.70 -10.44
N THR A 178 18.95 -6.74 -11.12
CA THR A 178 18.78 -6.18 -12.47
C THR A 178 18.34 -4.71 -12.44
N ASN A 179 18.01 -4.20 -11.24
CA ASN A 179 17.45 -2.87 -11.02
C ASN A 179 16.20 -2.63 -11.90
N GLN A 180 15.36 -3.66 -12.02
CA GLN A 180 14.18 -3.67 -12.87
C GLN A 180 12.90 -3.69 -12.03
N LEU A 181 11.97 -2.81 -12.36
CA LEU A 181 10.62 -2.77 -11.81
C LEU A 181 9.63 -3.30 -12.85
N SER A 182 8.86 -4.33 -12.50
CA SER A 182 7.88 -4.94 -13.41
C SER A 182 6.49 -4.97 -12.78
N SER A 183 5.46 -4.53 -13.52
CA SER A 183 4.07 -4.77 -13.13
C SER A 183 3.71 -6.22 -13.45
N ILE A 184 3.07 -6.90 -12.51
CA ILE A 184 2.80 -8.34 -12.62
C ILE A 184 1.31 -8.67 -12.80
N LEU A 185 0.43 -7.67 -12.68
CA LEU A 185 -1.01 -7.89 -12.83
C LEU A 185 -1.42 -7.89 -14.31
N PRO A 186 -2.42 -8.71 -14.69
CA PRO A 186 -3.01 -8.63 -16.02
C PRO A 186 -3.75 -7.30 -16.21
N THR A 187 -3.79 -6.82 -17.45
CA THR A 187 -4.48 -5.58 -17.82
C THR A 187 -5.96 -5.63 -17.49
N GLY A 188 -6.49 -4.56 -16.89
CA GLY A 188 -7.91 -4.47 -16.54
C GLY A 188 -8.29 -5.13 -15.21
N PHE A 189 -7.30 -5.47 -14.37
CA PHE A 189 -7.50 -6.00 -13.03
C PHE A 189 -6.78 -5.14 -11.98
N HIS A 190 -7.27 -5.20 -10.74
CA HIS A 190 -6.64 -4.58 -9.58
C HIS A 190 -6.49 -5.59 -8.44
N PHE A 191 -5.50 -5.34 -7.59
CA PHE A 191 -5.20 -6.17 -6.44
C PHE A 191 -6.28 -6.04 -5.35
N ARG A 192 -6.64 -7.18 -4.74
CA ARG A 192 -7.53 -7.23 -3.58
C ARG A 192 -6.89 -7.89 -2.37
N LYS A 193 -6.25 -9.05 -2.56
CA LYS A 193 -5.69 -9.80 -1.44
C LYS A 193 -4.46 -10.60 -1.88
N LEU A 194 -3.47 -10.67 -0.99
CA LEU A 194 -2.32 -11.56 -1.10
C LEU A 194 -2.64 -12.86 -0.37
N LEU A 195 -2.37 -14.00 -1.01
CA LEU A 195 -2.44 -15.32 -0.37
C LEU A 195 -1.03 -15.81 -0.05
N TYR A 196 -0.79 -16.09 1.23
CA TYR A 196 0.46 -16.67 1.70
C TYR A 196 0.49 -18.18 1.47
N ASN A 197 1.66 -18.80 1.64
CA ASN A 197 1.91 -20.23 1.45
C ASN A 197 1.76 -20.71 -0.01
N SER A 198 2.15 -19.85 -0.95
CA SER A 198 2.28 -20.21 -2.37
C SER A 198 3.48 -21.16 -2.59
N LEU A 199 3.50 -21.83 -3.74
CA LEU A 199 4.68 -22.58 -4.18
C LEU A 199 5.92 -21.67 -4.21
N LYS A 200 7.11 -22.25 -4.08
CA LYS A 200 8.36 -21.48 -4.19
C LYS A 200 8.40 -20.73 -5.52
N ASN A 201 8.72 -19.44 -5.46
CA ASN A 201 8.74 -18.49 -6.59
C ASN A 201 7.37 -18.21 -7.23
N HIS A 202 6.28 -18.66 -6.62
CA HIS A 202 4.93 -18.32 -7.03
C HIS A 202 4.33 -17.26 -6.13
N LEU A 203 3.53 -16.38 -6.73
CA LEU A 203 2.78 -15.34 -6.05
C LEU A 203 1.29 -15.50 -6.36
N THR A 204 0.53 -15.94 -5.36
CA THR A 204 -0.92 -16.10 -5.49
C THR A 204 -1.66 -14.86 -4.99
N LEU A 205 -2.46 -14.26 -5.87
CA LEU A 205 -3.21 -13.03 -5.62
C LEU A 205 -4.71 -13.25 -5.89
N ILE A 206 -5.55 -12.54 -5.14
CA ILE A 206 -6.95 -12.34 -5.49
C ILE A 206 -7.07 -10.98 -6.18
N LEU A 207 -7.65 -10.99 -7.38
CA LEU A 207 -7.83 -9.82 -8.22
C LEU A 207 -9.31 -9.48 -8.36
N GLY A 208 -9.62 -8.19 -8.44
CA GLY A 208 -10.92 -7.69 -8.92
C GLY A 208 -10.81 -7.21 -10.35
N LYS A 209 -11.83 -7.45 -11.18
CA LYS A 209 -11.90 -6.85 -12.52
C LYS A 209 -12.22 -5.36 -12.40
N ASN A 210 -11.50 -4.52 -13.13
CA ASN A 210 -11.81 -3.10 -13.22
C ASN A 210 -13.18 -2.92 -13.89
N PRO A 211 -14.00 -1.97 -13.44
CA PRO A 211 -15.21 -1.60 -14.16
C PRO A 211 -14.83 -1.15 -15.58
N ASP A 212 -15.62 -1.56 -16.57
CA ASP A 212 -15.41 -1.09 -17.93
C ASP A 212 -15.49 0.44 -17.94
N PRO A 213 -14.58 1.15 -18.65
CA PRO A 213 -14.56 2.60 -18.66
C PRO A 213 -15.93 3.09 -19.14
N LEU A 214 -16.69 3.72 -18.23
CA LEU A 214 -17.96 4.31 -18.58
C LEU A 214 -17.70 5.36 -19.66
N PRO A 215 -18.39 5.32 -20.82
CA PRO A 215 -18.32 6.42 -21.76
C PRO A 215 -18.71 7.71 -21.02
N LYS A 216 -17.98 8.81 -21.28
CA LYS A 216 -17.99 10.11 -20.57
C LYS A 216 -19.34 10.87 -20.57
N LEU A 217 -20.46 10.17 -20.61
CA LEU A 217 -21.80 10.71 -20.71
C LEU A 217 -22.71 10.03 -19.69
N ASN A 218 -22.51 10.32 -18.41
CA ASN A 218 -23.55 10.53 -17.39
C ASN A 218 -22.95 10.40 -15.98
N ARG A 219 -22.96 11.50 -15.22
CA ARG A 219 -22.67 11.56 -13.78
C ARG A 219 -23.81 10.93 -12.97
N LYS A 220 -24.10 9.65 -13.19
CA LYS A 220 -24.89 8.85 -12.25
C LYS A 220 -23.94 7.86 -11.59
N LYS A 221 -23.92 7.89 -10.25
CA LYS A 221 -23.18 6.95 -9.41
C LYS A 221 -23.36 5.55 -10.00
N PRO A 222 -22.29 4.86 -10.43
CA PRO A 222 -22.45 3.53 -10.99
C PRO A 222 -23.15 2.63 -9.97
N PRO A 223 -24.06 1.74 -10.41
CA PRO A 223 -24.61 0.72 -9.53
C PRO A 223 -23.45 -0.10 -8.95
N GLU A 224 -23.56 -0.55 -7.71
CA GLU A 224 -22.59 -1.43 -7.05
C GLU A 224 -22.37 -2.67 -7.92
N THR A 225 -21.34 -2.64 -8.75
CA THR A 225 -20.94 -3.78 -9.57
C THR A 225 -20.39 -4.83 -8.63
N ILE A 226 -21.09 -5.96 -8.54
CA ILE A 226 -20.62 -7.20 -7.90
C ILE A 226 -19.22 -7.45 -8.43
N THR A 227 -18.23 -7.26 -7.56
CA THR A 227 -16.82 -7.33 -7.96
C THR A 227 -16.47 -8.79 -8.16
N LYS A 228 -16.45 -9.24 -9.41
CA LYS A 228 -16.03 -10.61 -9.73
C LYS A 228 -14.56 -10.78 -9.31
N LEU A 229 -14.33 -11.71 -8.40
CA LEU A 229 -13.02 -12.02 -7.86
C LEU A 229 -12.38 -13.16 -8.66
N HIS A 230 -11.09 -13.05 -8.92
CA HIS A 230 -10.31 -14.02 -9.68
C HIS A 230 -9.07 -14.41 -8.89
N LEU A 231 -8.71 -15.70 -8.90
CA LEU A 231 -7.42 -16.16 -8.40
C LEU A 231 -6.39 -16.01 -9.52
N TYR A 232 -5.25 -15.42 -9.21
CA TYR A 232 -4.14 -15.23 -10.14
C TYR A 232 -2.89 -15.81 -9.52
N ASP A 233 -2.30 -16.79 -10.19
CA ASP A 233 -1.01 -17.37 -9.81
C ASP A 233 0.08 -16.87 -10.77
N TYR A 234 1.11 -16.24 -10.22
CA TYR A 234 2.21 -15.67 -10.99
C TYR A 234 3.52 -16.36 -10.65
N ASP A 235 4.15 -16.98 -11.66
CA ASP A 235 5.49 -17.55 -11.57
C ASP A 235 6.52 -16.46 -11.85
N VAL A 236 7.31 -16.17 -10.82
CA VAL A 236 8.32 -15.10 -10.81
C VAL A 236 9.55 -15.45 -11.63
N VAL A 237 9.85 -16.74 -11.82
CA VAL A 237 10.99 -17.18 -12.62
C VAL A 237 10.67 -17.06 -14.10
N SER A 238 9.50 -17.55 -14.52
CA SER A 238 9.10 -17.49 -15.93
C SER A 238 8.47 -16.14 -16.33
N SER A 239 8.18 -15.28 -15.35
CA SER A 239 7.46 -14.01 -15.54
C SER A 239 6.11 -14.18 -16.24
N LYS A 240 5.40 -15.25 -15.90
CA LYS A 240 4.09 -15.60 -16.48
C LYS A 240 3.07 -15.81 -15.37
N GLY A 241 1.85 -15.37 -15.63
CA GLY A 241 0.73 -15.60 -14.73
C GLY A 241 -0.41 -16.36 -15.38
N VAL A 242 -1.13 -17.11 -14.56
CA VAL A 242 -2.34 -17.85 -14.92
C VAL A 242 -3.50 -17.27 -14.13
N LEU A 243 -4.47 -16.70 -14.85
CA LEU A 243 -5.70 -16.20 -14.27
C LEU A 243 -6.77 -17.30 -14.30
N SER A 244 -7.28 -17.65 -13.14
CA SER A 244 -8.41 -18.58 -13.01
C SER A 244 -9.76 -17.92 -13.33
N GLY A 245 -10.79 -18.76 -13.45
CA GLY A 245 -12.18 -18.32 -13.54
C GLY A 245 -12.67 -17.55 -12.30
N ASN A 246 -13.92 -17.09 -12.33
CA ASN A 246 -14.52 -16.39 -11.19
C ASN A 246 -14.53 -17.31 -9.94
N LEU A 247 -14.04 -16.84 -8.80
CA LEU A 247 -14.05 -17.60 -7.54
C LEU A 247 -15.45 -18.11 -7.16
N GLU A 248 -16.49 -17.34 -7.43
CA GLU A 248 -17.88 -17.73 -7.13
C GLU A 248 -18.30 -19.00 -7.90
N SER A 249 -17.73 -19.21 -9.10
CA SER A 249 -18.02 -20.41 -9.90
C SER A 249 -17.29 -21.66 -9.40
N LEU A 250 -16.18 -21.49 -8.68
CA LEU A 250 -15.40 -22.61 -8.12
C LEU A 250 -16.09 -23.20 -6.88
N VAL A 251 -16.62 -22.36 -5.99
CA VAL A 251 -17.35 -22.80 -4.78
C VAL A 251 -18.64 -23.55 -5.13
N SER A 252 -19.34 -23.13 -6.20
CA SER A 252 -20.59 -23.80 -6.63
C SER A 252 -20.39 -25.20 -7.22
N THR A 253 -19.14 -25.63 -7.44
CA THR A 253 -18.84 -26.95 -8.01
C THR A 253 -18.61 -28.00 -6.93
N GLU A 254 -18.11 -27.62 -5.75
CA GLU A 254 -17.86 -28.54 -4.63
C GLU A 254 -19.14 -28.93 -3.86
N GLU A 255 -20.21 -28.13 -3.90
CA GLU A 255 -21.50 -28.49 -3.26
C GLU A 255 -22.34 -29.50 -4.07
N LYS A 256 -21.83 -30.00 -5.19
CA LYS A 256 -22.56 -30.95 -6.07
C LYS A 256 -21.90 -32.32 -6.24
N GLU A 257 -20.84 -32.63 -5.50
CA GLU A 257 -20.27 -33.98 -5.42
C GLU A 257 -20.65 -34.70 -4.12
#